data_AF-A0A1I7GYC0-F1
#
_entry.id   AF-A0A1I7GYC0-F1
#
_cell.length_a   1.000
_cell.length_b   1.000
_cell.length_c   1.000
_cell.angle_alpha   90.00
_cell.angle_beta   90.00
_cell.angle_gamma   90.00
#
_symmetry.space_group_name_H-M   'P 1'
#
loop_
_entity.id
_entity.type
_entity.pdbx_description
1 polymer ?
#
loop_
_entity_poly.entity_id
_entity_poly.type
_entity_poly.pdbx_seq_one_letter_code
_entity_poly.pdbx_strand_id
1 'polypeptide(L)' 'MCEPLMIGASAQRQVRLRASLQRVADALGVSPETLIEDAKKGTFSDETSELLRLWFQIKDPSKRRFLLGEVRKAAGNAS' A
#
# COMPACT_ATOMS: atom_id res chain seq x y z
N MET A 1 13.14 32.47 -20.47
CA MET A 1 13.71 31.13 -20.25
C MET A 1 12.83 30.46 -19.21
N CYS A 2 12.02 29.47 -19.59
CA CYS A 2 11.12 28.77 -18.68
C CYS A 2 11.66 27.35 -18.48
N GLU A 3 11.96 27.00 -17.23
CA GLU A 3 12.42 25.67 -16.85
C GLU A 3 11.29 24.63 -17.05
N PRO A 4 11.54 23.48 -17.69
CA PRO A 4 10.53 22.45 -17.81
C PRO A 4 10.52 21.58 -16.54
N LEU A 5 9.60 21.93 -15.65
CA LEU A 5 8.67 21.01 -14.97
C LEU A 5 9.25 19.67 -14.49
N MET A 6 9.85 19.70 -13.29
CA MET A 6 9.96 18.55 -12.37
C MET A 6 8.59 18.07 -11.83
N ILE A 7 7.50 18.13 -12.62
CA ILE A 7 6.13 17.78 -12.21
C ILE A 7 5.78 16.31 -12.56
N GLY A 8 6.57 15.63 -13.39
CA GLY A 8 6.26 14.26 -13.85
C GLY A 8 6.43 13.16 -12.79
N ALA A 9 7.46 13.25 -11.94
CA ALA A 9 7.84 12.16 -11.04
C ALA A 9 6.89 11.98 -9.85
N SER A 10 6.35 13.08 -9.32
CA SER A 10 5.41 13.06 -8.18
C SER A 10 4.02 12.60 -8.61
N ALA A 11 3.53 13.07 -9.76
CA ALA A 11 2.23 12.68 -10.32
C ALA A 11 2.19 11.19 -10.69
N GLN A 12 3.22 10.68 -11.40
CA GLN A 12 3.32 9.25 -11.72
C GLN A 12 3.44 8.35 -10.48
N ARG A 13 4.09 8.84 -9.42
CA ARG A 13 4.17 8.12 -8.14
C ARG A 13 2.80 8.07 -7.45
N GLN A 14 2.04 9.17 -7.45
CA GLN A 14 0.69 9.21 -6.91
C GLN A 14 -0.28 8.29 -7.67
N VAL A 15 -0.20 8.26 -9.00
CA VAL A 15 -1.03 7.36 -9.83
C VAL A 15 -0.77 5.89 -9.49
N ARG A 16 0.51 5.49 -9.38
CA ARG A 16 0.87 4.10 -9.03
C ARG A 16 0.46 3.73 -7.61
N LEU A 17 0.58 4.66 -6.67
CA LEU A 17 0.10 4.47 -5.30
C LEU A 17 -1.41 4.29 -5.26
N ARG A 18 -2.16 5.16 -5.95
CA ARG A 18 -3.64 5.08 -6.02
C ARG A 18 -4.11 3.77 -6.67
N ALA A 19 -3.46 3.32 -7.76
CA ALA A 19 -3.78 2.05 -8.40
C ALA A 19 -3.47 0.82 -7.50
N SER A 20 -2.46 0.93 -6.64
CA SER A 20 -2.15 -0.13 -5.68
C SER A 20 -3.16 -0.15 -4.53
N LEU A 21 -3.58 1.03 -4.07
CA LEU A 21 -4.60 1.18 -3.03
C LEU A 21 -5.98 0.69 -3.53
N GLN A 22 -6.33 0.97 -4.79
CA GLN A 22 -7.55 0.47 -5.43
C GLN A 22 -7.60 -1.05 -5.43
N ARG A 23 -6.53 -1.73 -5.87
CA ARG A 23 -6.49 -3.21 -5.89
C ARG A 23 -6.65 -3.83 -4.50
N VAL A 24 -6.12 -3.17 -3.47
CA VAL A 24 -6.30 -3.59 -2.08
C VAL A 24 -7.76 -3.38 -1.63
N ALA A 25 -8.33 -2.21 -1.94
CA ALA A 25 -9.72 -1.89 -1.63
C ALA A 25 -10.69 -2.88 -2.28
N ASP A 26 -10.49 -3.21 -3.55
CA ASP A 26 -11.28 -4.19 -4.29
C ASP A 26 -11.21 -5.59 -3.65
N ALA A 27 -10.01 -6.01 -3.22
CA ALA A 27 -9.82 -7.31 -2.55
C ALA A 27 -10.48 -7.38 -1.17
N LEU A 28 -10.61 -6.24 -0.48
CA LEU A 28 -11.23 -6.12 0.84
C LEU A 28 -12.73 -5.81 0.77
N GLY A 29 -13.28 -5.52 -0.42
CA GLY A 29 -14.67 -5.12 -0.60
C GLY A 29 -15.01 -3.75 0.00
N VAL A 30 -14.01 -2.86 0.15
CA VAL A 30 -14.17 -1.52 0.73
C VAL A 30 -13.79 -0.45 -0.29
N SER A 31 -14.13 0.81 0.00
CA SER A 31 -13.67 1.93 -0.85
C SER A 31 -12.20 2.29 -0.54
N PRO A 32 -11.41 2.72 -1.54
CA PRO A 32 -10.07 3.27 -1.30
C PRO A 32 -10.08 4.46 -0.35
N GLU A 33 -11.15 5.26 -0.38
CA GLU A 33 -11.37 6.39 0.52
C GLU A 33 -11.46 5.93 1.98
N THR A 34 -12.10 4.80 2.26
CA THR A 34 -12.13 4.17 3.58
C THR A 34 -10.71 3.89 4.07
N LEU A 35 -9.87 3.26 3.23
CA LEU A 35 -8.48 2.95 3.58
C LEU A 35 -7.63 4.21 3.80
N ILE A 36 -7.87 5.29 3.04
CA ILE A 36 -7.18 6.57 3.20
C ILE A 36 -7.60 7.25 4.50
N GLU A 37 -8.89 7.26 4.82
CA GLU A 37 -9.41 7.83 6.06
C GLU A 37 -8.91 7.06 7.29
N ASP A 38 -8.87 5.73 7.23
CA ASP A 38 -8.32 4.92 8.32
C ASP A 38 -6.81 5.12 8.49
N ALA A 39 -6.06 5.30 7.39
CA ALA A 39 -4.65 5.67 7.46
C ALA A 39 -4.41 7.05 8.12
N LYS A 40 -5.37 7.98 8.02
CA LYS A 40 -5.28 9.31 8.67
C LYS A 40 -5.61 9.27 10.16
N LYS A 41 -6.44 8.32 10.61
CA LYS A 41 -6.87 8.23 12.01
C LYS A 41 -5.72 7.87 12.97
N GLY A 42 -4.63 7.29 12.49
CA GLY A 42 -3.46 6.92 13.30
C GLY A 42 -3.70 5.74 14.25
N THR A 43 -4.96 5.43 14.56
CA THR A 43 -5.44 4.19 15.16
C THR A 43 -6.01 3.29 14.07
N PHE A 44 -5.31 2.19 13.80
CA PHE A 44 -5.69 1.17 12.83
C PHE A 44 -6.61 0.20 13.57
N SER A 45 -7.91 0.31 13.35
CA SER A 45 -8.94 -0.39 14.14
C SER A 45 -8.96 -1.90 13.92
N ASP A 46 -8.28 -2.38 12.88
CA ASP A 46 -8.22 -3.80 12.51
C ASP A 46 -6.81 -4.20 12.03
N GLU A 47 -6.56 -5.52 12.08
CA GLU A 47 -5.28 -6.14 11.73
C GLU A 47 -4.87 -5.89 10.27
N THR A 48 -5.84 -5.68 9.37
CA THR A 48 -5.58 -5.42 7.95
C THR A 48 -5.01 -4.02 7.75
N SER A 49 -5.59 -3.04 8.41
CA SER A 49 -5.18 -1.64 8.40
C SER A 49 -3.76 -1.48 8.99
N GLU A 50 -3.46 -2.20 10.07
CA GLU A 50 -2.12 -2.25 10.67
C GLU A 50 -1.09 -2.91 9.74
N LEU A 51 -1.46 -4.02 9.08
CA LEU A 51 -0.59 -4.70 8.12
C LEU A 51 -0.26 -3.81 6.93
N LEU A 52 -1.24 -3.08 6.39
CA LEU A 52 -1.02 -2.10 5.31
C LEU A 52 -0.07 -0.98 5.75
N ARG A 53 -0.27 -0.41 6.93
CA ARG A 53 0.61 0.62 7.49
C ARG A 53 2.06 0.14 7.57
N LEU A 54 2.29 -1.01 8.19
CA LEU A 54 3.62 -1.60 8.32
C LEU A 54 4.23 -1.87 6.94
N TRP A 55 3.42 -2.38 6.00
CA TRP A 55 3.86 -2.65 4.62
C TRP A 55 4.41 -1.41 3.89
N PHE A 56 3.77 -0.24 4.07
CA PHE A 56 4.25 1.03 3.49
C PHE A 56 5.47 1.62 4.22
N GLN A 57 5.67 1.29 5.49
CA GLN A 57 6.85 1.71 6.27
C GLN A 57 8.10 0.92 5.89
N ILE A 58 7.97 -0.35 5.52
CA ILE A 58 9.11 -1.19 5.09
C ILE A 58 9.69 -0.62 3.78
N LYS A 59 10.92 -0.11 3.81
CA LYS A 59 11.62 0.41 2.62
C LYS A 59 12.48 -0.64 1.91
N ASP A 60 12.88 -1.67 2.64
CA ASP A 60 13.72 -2.76 2.14
C ASP A 60 12.89 -3.79 1.32
N PRO A 61 13.17 -3.97 0.02
CA PRO A 61 12.47 -4.94 -0.82
C PRO A 61 12.64 -6.39 -0.39
N SER A 62 13.77 -6.75 0.23
CA SER A 62 14.02 -8.11 0.71
C SER A 62 13.16 -8.44 1.92
N LYS A 63 12.97 -7.48 2.84
CA LYS A 63 12.04 -7.63 3.97
C LYS A 63 10.58 -7.77 3.50
N ARG A 64 10.17 -7.01 2.48
CA ARG A 64 8.84 -7.16 1.87
C ARG A 64 8.63 -8.55 1.27
N ARG A 65 9.60 -9.06 0.51
CA ARG A 65 9.52 -10.40 -0.10
C ARG A 65 9.44 -11.50 0.96
N PHE A 66 10.24 -11.39 2.01
CA PHE A 66 10.20 -12.33 3.14
C PHE A 66 8.80 -12.36 3.79
N LEU A 67 8.27 -11.20 4.19
CA LEU A 67 6.95 -11.10 4.83
C LEU A 67 5.82 -11.58 3.93
N LEU A 68 5.88 -11.29 2.62
CA LEU A 68 4.91 -11.83 1.66
C LEU A 68 4.95 -13.36 1.63
N GLY A 69 6.13 -13.96 1.72
CA GLY A 69 6.31 -15.41 1.83
C GLY A 69 5.64 -15.97 3.08
N GLU A 70 5.80 -15.32 4.23
CA GLU A 70 5.17 -15.74 5.48
C GLU A 70 3.64 -15.64 5.42
N VAL A 71 3.10 -14.55 4.87
CA VAL A 71 1.65 -14.38 4.66
C VAL A 71 1.10 -15.44 3.70
N ARG A 72 1.83 -15.75 2.62
CA ARG A 72 1.45 -16.80 1.66
C ARG A 72 1.41 -18.19 2.30
N LYS A 73 2.43 -18.53 3.10
CA LYS A 73 2.47 -19.79 3.86
C LYS A 73 1.27 -19.89 4.80
N ALA A 74 0.98 -18.83 5.57
CA ALA A 74 -0.16 -18.80 6.47
C ALA A 74 -1.50 -18.95 5.75
N ALA A 75 -1.62 -18.39 4.53
CA ALA A 75 -2.81 -18.52 3.69
C ALA A 75 -2.93 -19.87 2.95
N GLY A 76 -1.99 -20.80 3.13
CA GLY A 76 -1.95 -22.08 2.40
C GLY A 76 -1.49 -21.97 0.93
N ASN A 77 -1.03 -20.80 0.51
CA ASN A 77 -0.58 -20.50 -0.85
C ASN A 77 0.94 -20.65 -0.98
N ALA A 78 1.48 -21.81 -0.60
CA ALA A 78 2.92 -22.05 -0.67
C ALA A 78 3.41 -22.01 -2.14
N SER A 79 4.12 -20.93 -2.49
CA SER A 79 4.90 -20.76 -3.72
C SER A 79 6.04 -19.78 -3.49
#